data_AF-A0AAD6DHC3-F1
#
_entry.id   AF-A0AAD6DHC3-F1
#
_cell.length_a   1.000
_cell.length_b   1.000
_cell.length_c   1.000
_cell.angle_alpha   90.00
_cell.angle_beta   90.00
_cell.angle_gamma   90.00
#
_symmetry.space_group_name_H-M   'P 1'
#
loop_
_entity.id
_entity.type
_entity.pdbx_description
1 polymer ?
#
loop_
_entity_poly.entity_id
_entity_poly.type
_entity_poly.pdbx_seq_one_letter_code
_entity_poly.pdbx_strand_id
1 'polypeptide(L)'
;MFKRGKALTCEISIERAGDLLERIARLFFTVDGKTSRELMSYPHDPFKEPAFWLKYDQLSVEDRLNSPDGVSSWEKDPSESNVNTFGSASGNDIVFTEALRWYALGGYSMAGIFELAGELPRRCDIQWTCIFNSTVRIQKGTYQQGTNIHFKLEEEEPGWFGTAHSQDSAYVFAFSDHNGTRRSKSDTWCIGFGYNGTWNDKENHHRIIDHFRKDIHPTADVEAYLTHDWANDPYAKGAWACWGPGCFVDGTIEQGQQAAQRVVAALKSDVDILRP
;
A
#
# COMPACT_ATOMS: atom_id res chain seq x y z
N MET A 1 -9.40 -14.45 1.61
CA MET A 1 -8.76 -15.35 0.63
C MET A 1 -7.28 -15.05 0.54
N PHE A 2 -6.43 -16.06 0.37
CA PHE A 2 -4.98 -15.87 0.21
C PHE A 2 -4.43 -16.86 -0.81
N LYS A 3 -3.62 -16.38 -1.76
CA LYS A 3 -2.92 -17.22 -2.74
C LYS A 3 -1.42 -17.22 -2.50
N ARG A 4 -0.88 -18.40 -2.20
CA ARG A 4 0.55 -18.64 -1.94
C ARG A 4 1.23 -19.26 -3.16
N GLY A 5 1.96 -18.45 -3.93
CA GLY A 5 2.65 -18.95 -5.11
C GLY A 5 1.69 -19.69 -6.03
N LYS A 6 2.18 -20.78 -6.65
CA LYS A 6 1.39 -21.63 -7.57
C LYS A 6 0.29 -22.47 -6.88
N ALA A 7 0.09 -22.35 -5.57
CA ALA A 7 -0.98 -23.07 -4.89
C ALA A 7 -2.36 -22.48 -5.24
N LEU A 8 -3.41 -23.28 -5.01
CA LEU A 8 -4.79 -22.79 -5.07
C LEU A 8 -5.03 -21.75 -3.96
N THR A 9 -5.91 -20.79 -4.24
CA THR A 9 -6.38 -19.82 -3.26
C THR A 9 -6.99 -20.56 -2.07
N CYS A 10 -6.58 -20.20 -0.85
CA CYS A 10 -7.14 -20.72 0.38
C CYS A 10 -7.99 -19.67 1.09
N GLU A 11 -9.03 -20.12 1.78
CA GLU A 11 -9.81 -19.27 2.66
C GLU A 11 -9.24 -19.28 4.08
N ILE A 12 -9.21 -18.09 4.67
CA ILE A 12 -8.80 -17.85 6.05
C ILE A 12 -9.88 -16.94 6.62
N SER A 13 -10.40 -17.26 7.81
CA SER A 13 -11.38 -16.40 8.48
C SER A 13 -10.77 -15.05 8.83
N ILE A 14 -11.60 -14.02 8.90
CA ILE A 14 -11.16 -12.64 9.20
C ILE A 14 -10.49 -12.58 10.58
N GLU A 15 -11.05 -13.28 11.57
CA GLU A 15 -10.53 -13.31 12.94
C GLU A 15 -9.14 -13.96 12.96
N ARG A 16 -9.01 -15.13 12.30
CA ARG A 16 -7.74 -15.84 12.22
C ARG A 16 -6.68 -15.04 11.48
N ALA A 17 -7.05 -14.38 10.39
CA ALA A 17 -6.16 -13.52 9.63
C ALA A 17 -5.73 -12.31 10.48
N GLY A 18 -6.67 -11.64 11.16
CA GLY A 18 -6.39 -10.53 12.06
C GLY A 18 -5.43 -10.90 13.18
N ASP A 19 -5.71 -11.99 13.91
CA ASP A 19 -4.85 -12.47 15.01
C ASP A 19 -3.44 -12.83 14.52
N LEU A 20 -3.34 -13.48 13.36
CA LEU A 20 -2.06 -13.81 12.75
C LEU A 20 -1.27 -12.56 12.38
N LEU A 21 -1.89 -11.64 11.65
CA LEU A 21 -1.24 -10.41 11.18
C LEU A 21 -0.81 -9.52 12.34
N GLU A 22 -1.64 -9.38 13.38
CA GLU A 22 -1.29 -8.63 14.58
C GLU A 22 -0.11 -9.24 15.33
N ARG A 23 -0.09 -10.57 15.47
CA ARG A 23 1.01 -11.28 16.14
C ARG A 23 2.31 -11.10 15.37
N ILE A 24 2.29 -11.31 14.06
CA ILE A 24 3.48 -11.17 13.22
C ILE A 24 3.93 -9.71 13.13
N ALA A 25 3.02 -8.75 13.00
CA ALA A 25 3.36 -7.33 12.99
C ALA A 25 4.10 -6.89 14.26
N ARG A 26 3.66 -7.35 15.44
CA ARG A 26 4.38 -7.06 16.70
C ARG A 26 5.81 -7.60 16.70
N LEU A 27 6.04 -8.81 16.19
CA LEU A 27 7.37 -9.38 16.07
C LEU A 27 8.21 -8.64 15.02
N PHE A 28 7.63 -8.35 13.87
CA PHE A 28 8.25 -7.70 12.73
C PHE A 28 8.68 -6.26 13.06
N PHE A 29 7.80 -5.46 13.67
CA PHE A 29 8.09 -4.06 14.01
C PHE A 29 8.79 -3.88 15.36
N THR A 30 9.12 -4.97 16.06
CA THR A 30 10.03 -4.94 17.22
C THR A 30 11.44 -5.26 16.75
N VAL A 31 12.39 -4.36 16.98
CA VAL A 31 13.78 -4.51 16.52
C VAL A 31 14.73 -4.07 17.62
N ASP A 32 15.77 -4.88 17.89
CA ASP A 32 16.79 -4.61 18.92
C ASP A 32 16.18 -4.27 20.31
N GLY A 33 15.10 -4.98 20.68
CA GLY A 33 14.38 -4.78 21.94
C GLY A 33 13.55 -3.50 22.02
N LYS A 34 13.42 -2.74 20.92
CA LYS A 34 12.56 -1.56 20.84
C LYS A 34 11.26 -1.90 20.14
N THR A 35 10.17 -1.46 20.74
CA THR A 35 8.83 -1.51 20.15
C THR A 35 8.71 -0.52 19.00
N SER A 36 7.73 -0.74 18.13
CA SER A 36 7.39 0.17 17.02
C SER A 36 7.15 1.62 17.48
N ARG A 37 6.53 1.81 18.67
CA ARG A 37 6.27 3.13 19.27
C ARG A 37 7.54 3.83 19.74
N GLU A 38 8.54 3.08 20.20
CA GLU A 38 9.85 3.64 20.54
C GLU A 38 10.66 3.93 19.28
N LEU A 39 10.56 3.07 18.27
CA LEU A 39 11.26 3.25 17.00
C LEU A 39 10.76 4.48 16.23
N MET A 40 9.44 4.72 16.20
CA MET A 40 8.85 5.83 15.46
C MET A 40 7.71 6.49 16.24
N SER A 41 8.04 7.22 17.31
CA SER A 41 7.04 7.87 18.15
C SER A 41 6.24 8.98 17.44
N TYR A 42 6.84 9.62 16.43
CA TYR A 42 6.28 10.76 15.71
C TYR A 42 6.17 10.45 14.20
N PRO A 43 5.20 9.63 13.75
CA PRO A 43 5.13 9.21 12.34
C PRO A 43 4.84 10.34 11.33
N HIS A 44 4.26 11.45 11.80
CA HIS A 44 4.08 12.68 11.01
C HIS A 44 5.34 13.56 10.92
N ASP A 45 6.31 13.33 11.81
CA ASP A 45 7.59 14.05 11.87
C ASP A 45 8.71 13.03 12.16
N PRO A 46 8.99 12.13 11.20
CA PRO A 46 9.80 10.93 11.44
C PRO A 46 11.26 11.26 11.80
N PHE A 47 11.78 12.40 11.35
CA PHE A 47 13.16 12.83 11.63
C PHE A 47 13.32 13.51 12.99
N LYS A 48 12.24 13.63 13.78
CA LYS A 48 12.33 14.18 15.13
C LYS A 48 13.20 13.31 16.03
N GLU A 49 14.22 13.92 16.61
CA GLU A 49 15.16 13.22 17.48
C GLU A 49 14.50 12.75 18.81
N PRO A 50 14.84 11.55 19.31
CA PRO A 50 15.81 10.60 18.73
C PRO A 50 15.22 9.73 17.60
N ALA A 51 15.78 9.82 16.40
CA ALA A 51 15.29 9.07 15.22
C ALA A 51 15.91 7.66 15.15
N PHE A 52 15.55 6.78 16.11
CA PHE A 52 16.14 5.45 16.26
C PHE A 52 16.00 4.53 15.04
N TRP A 53 15.01 4.79 14.18
CA TRP A 53 14.74 4.01 12.98
C TRP A 53 15.76 4.23 11.86
N LEU A 54 16.53 5.34 11.86
CA LEU A 54 17.43 5.73 10.75
C LEU A 54 18.39 4.61 10.32
N LYS A 55 18.92 3.83 11.27
CA LYS A 55 19.85 2.73 10.99
C LYS A 55 19.22 1.54 10.24
N TYR A 56 17.89 1.45 10.21
CA TYR A 56 17.17 0.37 9.55
C TYR A 56 16.69 0.76 8.15
N ASP A 57 17.00 1.95 7.66
CA ASP A 57 16.49 2.40 6.37
C ASP A 57 17.02 1.61 5.17
N GLN A 58 18.11 0.86 5.36
CA GLN A 58 18.63 -0.04 4.32
C GLN A 58 17.96 -1.42 4.34
N LEU A 59 17.12 -1.72 5.34
CA LEU A 59 16.44 -3.01 5.43
C LEU A 59 15.18 -3.00 4.55
N SER A 60 15.03 -4.01 3.71
CA SER A 60 13.77 -4.29 3.05
C SER A 60 12.76 -4.97 3.98
N VAL A 61 11.50 -5.02 3.58
CA VAL A 61 10.47 -5.81 4.27
C VAL A 61 10.82 -7.30 4.24
N GLU A 62 11.36 -7.83 3.14
CA GLU A 62 11.78 -9.22 3.04
C GLU A 62 12.93 -9.54 4.02
N ASP A 63 13.97 -8.70 4.07
CA ASP A 63 15.08 -8.84 5.02
C ASP A 63 14.55 -8.90 6.46
N ARG A 64 13.59 -8.03 6.76
CA ARG A 64 13.01 -7.96 8.10
C ARG A 64 12.06 -9.12 8.40
N LEU A 65 11.33 -9.68 7.44
CA LEU A 65 10.48 -10.86 7.65
C LEU A 65 11.30 -12.13 7.81
N ASN A 66 12.52 -12.15 7.25
CA ASN A 66 13.41 -13.30 7.34
C ASN A 66 14.23 -13.36 8.63
N SER A 67 14.27 -12.29 9.42
CA SER A 67 15.09 -12.18 10.63
C SER A 67 14.49 -12.68 11.95
N PRO A 68 13.16 -12.69 12.23
CA PRO A 68 12.62 -13.23 13.48
C PRO A 68 12.59 -14.75 13.47
N ASP A 69 13.13 -15.35 14.54
CA ASP A 69 12.95 -16.77 14.83
C ASP A 69 11.51 -17.05 15.29
N GLY A 70 11.02 -18.27 15.07
CA GLY A 70 9.69 -18.70 15.55
C GLY A 70 8.50 -18.27 14.69
N VAL A 71 8.74 -17.74 13.48
CA VAL A 71 7.71 -17.52 12.45
C VAL A 71 7.87 -18.56 11.36
N SER A 72 6.85 -19.40 11.16
CA SER A 72 6.89 -20.42 10.11
C SER A 72 6.82 -19.80 8.71
N SER A 73 7.32 -20.51 7.69
CA SER A 73 7.24 -20.02 6.30
C SER A 73 5.80 -19.73 5.86
N TRP A 74 4.85 -20.56 6.28
CA TRP A 74 3.43 -20.34 6.00
C TRP A 74 2.89 -19.06 6.62
N GLU A 75 3.38 -18.62 7.78
CA GLU A 75 2.94 -17.37 8.44
C GLU A 75 3.59 -16.13 7.83
N LYS A 76 4.78 -16.29 7.24
CA LYS A 76 5.47 -15.21 6.52
C LYS A 76 4.70 -14.83 5.26
N ASP A 77 4.27 -15.80 4.46
CA ASP A 77 3.63 -15.53 3.16
C ASP A 77 2.41 -14.58 3.24
N PRO A 78 1.38 -14.80 4.09
CA PRO A 78 0.26 -13.88 4.22
C PRO A 78 0.67 -12.56 4.85
N SER A 79 1.67 -12.55 5.74
CA SER A 79 2.17 -11.33 6.37
C SER A 79 2.90 -10.43 5.36
N GLU A 80 3.76 -11.00 4.53
CA GLU A 80 4.42 -10.31 3.42
C GLU A 80 3.39 -9.77 2.44
N SER A 81 2.45 -10.63 2.01
CA SER A 81 1.39 -10.24 1.09
C SER A 81 0.55 -9.06 1.61
N ASN A 82 0.35 -8.96 2.93
CA ASN A 82 -0.31 -7.82 3.55
C ASN A 82 0.56 -6.56 3.60
N VAL A 83 1.86 -6.67 3.90
CA VAL A 83 2.76 -5.50 3.88
C VAL A 83 2.98 -4.99 2.45
N ASN A 84 2.99 -5.88 1.46
CA ASN A 84 3.10 -5.54 0.04
C ASN A 84 1.96 -4.62 -0.42
N THR A 85 0.80 -4.64 0.26
CA THR A 85 -0.33 -3.74 -0.03
C THR A 85 0.02 -2.27 0.18
N PHE A 86 0.98 -1.95 1.06
CA PHE A 86 1.37 -0.55 1.36
C PHE A 86 2.04 0.13 0.19
N GLY A 87 2.61 -0.64 -0.73
CA GLY A 87 3.36 -0.12 -1.86
C GLY A 87 3.12 -0.90 -3.13
N SER A 88 2.08 -1.72 -3.27
CA SER A 88 1.87 -2.53 -4.49
C SER A 88 3.16 -3.17 -5.06
N ALA A 89 4.06 -3.62 -4.19
CA ALA A 89 5.43 -3.95 -4.51
C ALA A 89 5.86 -5.18 -3.71
N SER A 90 6.91 -5.86 -4.19
CA SER A 90 7.45 -7.01 -3.47
C SER A 90 8.11 -6.58 -2.15
N GLY A 91 8.26 -7.50 -1.20
CA GLY A 91 8.90 -7.20 0.08
C GLY A 91 10.36 -6.69 -0.06
N ASN A 92 11.02 -7.01 -1.18
CA ASN A 92 12.37 -6.53 -1.50
C ASN A 92 12.42 -5.05 -1.92
N ASP A 93 11.33 -4.56 -2.50
CA ASP A 93 11.25 -3.22 -3.06
C ASP A 93 10.68 -2.20 -2.06
N ILE A 94 10.22 -2.65 -0.89
CA ILE A 94 9.65 -1.80 0.17
C ILE A 94 10.64 -1.72 1.32
N VAL A 95 10.98 -0.50 1.74
CA VAL A 95 11.81 -0.27 2.92
C VAL A 95 11.04 -0.55 4.22
N PHE A 96 11.69 -1.23 5.16
CA PHE A 96 11.13 -1.51 6.49
C PHE A 96 10.62 -0.25 7.19
N THR A 97 11.37 0.85 7.10
CA THR A 97 10.99 2.14 7.68
C THR A 97 9.62 2.63 7.19
N GLU A 98 9.33 2.46 5.90
CA GLU A 98 8.07 2.91 5.32
C GLU A 98 6.94 2.02 5.84
N ALA A 99 7.12 0.70 5.87
CA ALA A 99 6.15 -0.20 6.51
C ALA A 99 5.92 0.14 8.00
N LEU A 100 6.98 0.47 8.74
CA LEU A 100 6.91 0.91 10.14
C LEU A 100 6.12 2.22 10.27
N ARG A 101 6.31 3.16 9.34
CA ARG A 101 5.59 4.42 9.31
C ARG A 101 4.10 4.23 9.05
N TRP A 102 3.73 3.39 8.09
CA TRP A 102 2.32 3.02 7.85
C TRP A 102 1.70 2.36 9.08
N TYR A 103 2.43 1.44 9.73
CA TYR A 103 1.99 0.81 10.97
C TYR A 103 1.80 1.81 12.13
N ALA A 104 2.73 2.76 12.28
CA ALA A 104 2.65 3.81 13.31
C ALA A 104 1.50 4.80 13.05
N LEU A 105 1.27 5.19 11.79
CA LEU A 105 0.10 5.99 11.37
C LEU A 105 -1.21 5.24 11.62
N GLY A 106 -1.20 3.92 11.44
CA GLY A 106 -2.27 2.98 11.80
C GLY A 106 -2.48 2.79 13.31
N GLY A 107 -1.90 3.64 14.16
CA GLY A 107 -2.04 3.51 15.61
C GLY A 107 -1.28 2.33 16.20
N TYR A 108 -0.26 1.82 15.51
CA TYR A 108 0.54 0.65 15.91
C TYR A 108 -0.26 -0.66 15.98
N SER A 109 -1.21 -0.83 15.06
CA SER A 109 -2.04 -2.02 14.90
C SER A 109 -2.35 -2.23 13.41
N MET A 110 -2.38 -3.48 12.98
CA MET A 110 -2.85 -3.85 11.64
C MET A 110 -4.34 -3.53 11.48
N ALA A 111 -5.15 -3.77 12.50
CA ALA A 111 -6.56 -3.37 12.50
C ALA A 111 -6.71 -1.86 12.28
N GLY A 112 -5.91 -1.04 12.95
CA GLY A 112 -5.93 0.41 12.79
C GLY A 112 -5.46 0.87 11.40
N ILE A 113 -4.50 0.17 10.77
CA ILE A 113 -4.17 0.41 9.36
C ILE A 113 -5.40 0.13 8.47
N PHE A 114 -6.06 -1.02 8.62
CA PHE A 114 -7.21 -1.37 7.78
C PHE A 114 -8.41 -0.46 8.00
N GLU A 115 -8.67 -0.05 9.24
CA GLU A 115 -9.73 0.89 9.57
C GLU A 115 -9.47 2.24 8.91
N LEU A 116 -8.28 2.81 9.10
CA LEU A 116 -7.93 4.09 8.50
C LEU A 116 -7.86 4.00 6.98
N ALA A 117 -7.31 2.91 6.42
CA ALA A 117 -7.22 2.67 4.99
C ALA A 117 -8.59 2.46 4.33
N GLY A 118 -9.51 1.76 5.01
CA GLY A 118 -10.89 1.56 4.56
C GLY A 118 -11.77 2.81 4.69
N GLU A 119 -11.42 3.74 5.59
CA GLU A 119 -12.03 5.06 5.70
C GLU A 119 -11.42 6.12 4.78
N LEU A 120 -10.26 5.87 4.15
CA LEU A 120 -9.61 6.78 3.19
C LEU A 120 -10.53 7.28 2.07
N PRO A 121 -11.49 6.50 1.53
CA PRO A 121 -12.43 7.03 0.55
C PRO A 121 -13.38 8.12 1.10
N ARG A 122 -13.47 8.31 2.43
CA ARG A 122 -14.39 9.24 3.09
C ARG A 122 -13.74 10.42 3.82
N ARG A 123 -12.44 10.39 4.12
CA ARG A 123 -11.74 11.49 4.81
C ARG A 123 -10.46 11.92 4.08
N CYS A 124 -10.40 13.20 3.71
CA CYS A 124 -9.34 13.83 2.92
C CYS A 124 -7.96 13.94 3.62
N ASP A 125 -7.83 13.57 4.89
CA ASP A 125 -6.70 14.00 5.72
C ASP A 125 -5.42 13.16 5.56
N ILE A 126 -5.52 11.89 5.14
CA ILE A 126 -4.33 11.03 4.88
C ILE A 126 -3.90 11.10 3.39
N GLN A 127 -4.75 11.65 2.51
CA GLN A 127 -4.46 11.90 1.10
C GLN A 127 -3.22 12.79 0.91
N TRP A 128 -2.88 13.60 1.91
CA TRP A 128 -1.67 14.42 1.95
C TRP A 128 -0.37 13.63 1.91
N THR A 129 -0.36 12.35 2.30
CA THR A 129 0.84 11.50 2.19
C THR A 129 1.00 10.92 0.78
N CYS A 130 -0.11 10.73 0.05
CA CYS A 130 -0.14 10.13 -1.29
C CYS A 130 0.15 11.15 -2.40
N ILE A 131 -0.09 12.45 -2.18
CA ILE A 131 0.05 13.53 -3.19
C ILE A 131 1.48 14.10 -3.28
N PHE A 132 2.44 13.63 -2.47
CA PHE A 132 3.85 14.08 -2.55
C PHE A 132 4.64 13.51 -3.75
N ASN A 133 3.96 12.97 -4.78
CA ASN A 133 4.62 12.38 -5.96
C ASN A 133 5.14 13.42 -6.96
N SER A 134 4.59 14.63 -7.04
CA SER A 134 4.74 15.42 -8.27
C SER A 134 5.98 16.31 -8.39
N THR A 135 6.59 16.80 -7.30
CA THR A 135 7.47 17.99 -7.44
C THR A 135 8.95 17.77 -7.09
N VAL A 136 9.29 16.79 -6.26
CA VAL A 136 10.65 16.74 -5.65
C VAL A 136 11.49 15.63 -6.24
N ARG A 137 10.88 14.52 -6.65
CA ARG A 137 11.61 13.33 -7.14
C ARG A 137 11.57 13.17 -8.66
N ILE A 138 11.37 14.25 -9.41
CA ILE A 138 11.33 14.25 -10.88
C ILE A 138 12.62 13.66 -11.50
N GLN A 139 13.75 13.64 -10.78
CA GLN A 139 15.01 13.05 -11.28
C GLN A 139 15.26 11.57 -10.92
N LYS A 140 14.65 11.02 -9.86
CA LYS A 140 14.85 9.60 -9.47
C LYS A 140 13.58 8.75 -9.58
N GLY A 141 12.41 9.36 -9.72
CA GLY A 141 11.11 8.68 -9.68
C GLY A 141 10.76 8.17 -8.28
N THR A 142 9.48 8.09 -7.95
CA THR A 142 9.05 7.10 -6.97
C THR A 142 8.98 5.75 -7.69
N TYR A 143 9.29 4.66 -6.99
CA TYR A 143 9.31 3.32 -7.61
C TYR A 143 7.89 2.80 -7.92
N GLN A 144 6.86 3.59 -7.57
CA GLN A 144 5.49 3.14 -7.46
C GLN A 144 4.68 3.32 -8.74
N GLN A 145 4.44 2.19 -9.39
CA GLN A 145 3.67 2.05 -10.63
C GLN A 145 2.44 1.15 -10.44
N GLY A 146 1.95 1.05 -9.19
CA GLY A 146 0.82 0.23 -8.81
C GLY A 146 -0.39 0.58 -9.68
N THR A 147 -1.17 -0.44 -10.03
CA THR A 147 -2.37 -0.27 -10.87
C THR A 147 -3.61 -0.52 -10.03
N ASN A 148 -4.55 0.43 -10.05
CA ASN A 148 -5.87 0.26 -9.45
C ASN A 148 -6.87 -0.10 -10.56
N ILE A 149 -7.59 -1.20 -10.36
CA ILE A 149 -8.56 -1.71 -11.34
C ILE A 149 -9.88 -1.95 -10.59
N HIS A 150 -10.90 -1.20 -10.95
CA HIS A 150 -12.26 -1.44 -10.49
C HIS A 150 -12.91 -2.51 -11.35
N PHE A 151 -13.67 -3.40 -10.74
CA PHE A 151 -14.41 -4.46 -11.40
C PHE A 151 -15.87 -4.38 -11.00
N LYS A 152 -16.74 -4.76 -11.92
CA LYS A 152 -18.14 -5.04 -11.68
C LYS A 152 -18.36 -6.54 -11.88
N LEU A 153 -18.86 -7.21 -10.84
CA LEU A 153 -19.24 -8.61 -10.88
C LEU A 153 -20.71 -8.75 -11.26
N GLU A 154 -21.08 -9.86 -11.91
CA GLU A 154 -22.46 -10.08 -12.40
C GLU A 154 -23.47 -10.31 -11.27
N GLU A 155 -23.02 -10.93 -10.18
CA GLU A 155 -23.82 -11.30 -9.01
C GLU A 155 -23.43 -10.51 -7.76
N GLU A 156 -24.36 -10.47 -6.80
CA GLU A 156 -24.08 -9.97 -5.45
C GLU A 156 -23.34 -11.04 -4.65
N GLU A 157 -22.19 -10.66 -4.09
CA GLU A 157 -21.37 -11.49 -3.23
C GLU A 157 -21.27 -10.93 -1.80
N PRO A 158 -21.03 -11.78 -0.78
CA PRO A 158 -20.62 -11.34 0.55
C PRO A 158 -19.28 -10.58 0.52
N GLY A 159 -19.04 -9.79 1.57
CA GLY A 159 -17.79 -9.06 1.72
C GLY A 159 -16.57 -9.99 1.75
N TRP A 160 -15.57 -9.72 0.90
CA TRP A 160 -14.33 -10.49 0.81
C TRP A 160 -13.10 -9.62 0.63
N PHE A 161 -11.96 -10.15 1.09
CA PHE A 161 -10.63 -9.59 0.90
C PHE A 161 -9.69 -10.71 0.43
N GLY A 162 -8.95 -10.46 -0.63
CA GLY A 162 -8.04 -11.40 -1.27
C GLY A 162 -6.65 -10.81 -1.40
N THR A 163 -5.61 -11.57 -1.05
CA THR A 163 -4.23 -11.17 -1.33
C THR A 163 -3.46 -12.29 -2.02
N ALA A 164 -2.43 -11.91 -2.76
CA ALA A 164 -1.60 -12.86 -3.49
C ALA A 164 -0.11 -12.51 -3.43
N HIS A 165 0.71 -13.55 -3.52
CA HIS A 165 2.16 -13.45 -3.42
C HIS A 165 2.80 -12.93 -4.72
N SER A 166 3.81 -12.07 -4.60
CA SER A 166 4.50 -11.41 -5.73
C SER A 166 5.17 -12.35 -6.73
N GLN A 167 5.67 -13.49 -6.24
CA GLN A 167 6.36 -14.51 -7.05
C GLN A 167 5.58 -15.03 -8.26
N ASP A 168 4.24 -15.06 -8.22
CA ASP A 168 3.45 -15.68 -9.28
C ASP A 168 2.12 -14.98 -9.63
N SER A 169 1.83 -13.87 -8.95
CA SER A 169 0.63 -13.07 -9.12
C SER A 169 0.94 -11.72 -9.74
N ALA A 170 0.07 -11.27 -10.65
CA ALA A 170 0.09 -9.88 -11.11
C ALA A 170 -0.68 -8.93 -10.17
N TYR A 171 -1.50 -9.48 -9.28
CA TYR A 171 -2.25 -8.77 -8.25
C TYR A 171 -1.60 -8.89 -6.88
N VAL A 172 -1.58 -7.79 -6.14
CA VAL A 172 -1.15 -7.74 -4.73
C VAL A 172 -2.33 -8.10 -3.84
N PHE A 173 -3.45 -7.39 -4.01
CA PHE A 173 -4.68 -7.61 -3.26
C PHE A 173 -5.90 -7.08 -4.00
N ALA A 174 -7.07 -7.53 -3.59
CA ALA A 174 -8.35 -6.99 -4.02
C ALA A 174 -9.40 -7.20 -2.94
N PHE A 175 -10.48 -6.43 -2.98
CA PHE A 175 -11.60 -6.59 -2.06
C PHE A 175 -12.92 -6.12 -2.65
N SER A 176 -14.01 -6.69 -2.15
CA SER A 176 -15.37 -6.21 -2.41
C SER A 176 -15.57 -4.85 -1.74
N ASP A 177 -15.99 -3.84 -2.49
CA ASP A 177 -16.16 -2.48 -2.01
C ASP A 177 -17.62 -2.19 -1.64
N HIS A 178 -18.55 -2.37 -2.58
CA HIS A 178 -19.97 -2.12 -2.34
C HIS A 178 -20.90 -2.89 -3.30
N ASN A 179 -22.17 -3.04 -2.92
CA ASN A 179 -23.19 -3.69 -3.74
C ASN A 179 -24.13 -2.64 -4.34
N GLY A 180 -23.77 -2.12 -5.52
CA GLY A 180 -24.51 -1.11 -6.27
C GLY A 180 -24.82 0.21 -5.54
N THR A 181 -25.33 1.18 -6.29
CA THR A 181 -25.85 2.45 -5.74
C THR A 181 -27.34 2.67 -6.07
N ARG A 182 -27.94 1.76 -6.85
CA ARG A 182 -29.32 1.87 -7.35
C ARG A 182 -30.17 0.68 -6.89
N ARG A 183 -31.42 0.96 -6.52
CA ARG A 183 -32.41 0.02 -5.95
C ARG A 183 -32.82 -1.18 -6.84
N SER A 184 -32.38 -1.31 -8.08
CA SER A 184 -33.00 -2.26 -9.04
C SER A 184 -32.19 -3.50 -9.38
N LYS A 185 -30.86 -3.50 -9.19
CA LYS A 185 -30.02 -4.70 -9.33
C LYS A 185 -28.83 -4.58 -8.38
N SER A 186 -28.63 -5.59 -7.55
CA SER A 186 -27.50 -5.67 -6.61
C SER A 186 -26.37 -6.41 -7.31
N ASP A 187 -25.34 -5.68 -7.67
CA ASP A 187 -24.13 -6.18 -8.33
C ASP A 187 -22.94 -5.82 -7.42
N THR A 188 -21.97 -6.71 -7.25
CA THR A 188 -20.78 -6.40 -6.44
C THR A 188 -19.75 -5.61 -7.23
N TRP A 189 -19.36 -4.47 -6.68
CA TRP A 189 -18.23 -3.67 -7.14
C TRP A 189 -17.04 -4.01 -6.27
N CYS A 190 -15.92 -4.34 -6.90
CA CYS A 190 -14.67 -4.64 -6.21
C CYS A 190 -13.51 -3.88 -6.83
N ILE A 191 -12.42 -3.77 -6.08
CA ILE A 191 -11.21 -3.08 -6.51
C ILE A 191 -10.02 -4.02 -6.33
N GLY A 192 -9.17 -4.10 -7.35
CA GLY A 192 -7.93 -4.85 -7.35
C GLY A 192 -6.71 -3.96 -7.56
N PHE A 193 -5.62 -4.33 -6.92
CA PHE A 193 -4.35 -3.63 -6.92
C PHE A 193 -3.26 -4.53 -7.51
N GLY A 194 -2.56 -4.04 -8.51
CA GLY A 194 -1.53 -4.77 -9.24
C GLY A 194 -0.12 -4.48 -8.74
N TYR A 195 0.78 -5.47 -8.81
CA TYR A 195 2.21 -5.27 -8.51
C TYR A 195 2.86 -4.32 -9.54
N ASN A 196 3.85 -3.56 -9.11
CA ASN A 196 4.62 -2.65 -9.98
C ASN A 196 5.15 -3.33 -11.24
N GLY A 197 5.01 -2.66 -12.39
CA GLY A 197 5.53 -3.12 -13.68
C GLY A 197 4.79 -4.32 -14.31
N THR A 198 3.72 -4.83 -13.70
CA THR A 198 3.00 -6.02 -14.21
C THR A 198 1.93 -5.69 -15.25
N TRP A 199 1.41 -4.46 -15.25
CA TRP A 199 0.28 -3.99 -16.06
C TRP A 199 0.69 -2.89 -17.04
N ASN A 200 1.42 -3.23 -18.09
CA ASN A 200 1.87 -2.25 -19.08
C ASN A 200 0.81 -1.94 -20.15
N ASP A 201 -0.14 -2.84 -20.35
CA ASP A 201 -1.25 -2.69 -21.30
C ASP A 201 -2.57 -2.75 -20.52
N LYS A 202 -3.25 -1.60 -20.41
CA LYS A 202 -4.52 -1.46 -19.68
C LYS A 202 -5.74 -1.85 -20.53
N GLU A 203 -5.56 -2.04 -21.84
CA GLU A 203 -6.63 -2.43 -22.77
C GLU A 203 -6.72 -3.96 -22.96
N ASN A 204 -5.72 -4.70 -22.48
CA ASN A 204 -5.71 -6.16 -22.49
C ASN A 204 -6.63 -6.76 -21.42
N HIS A 205 -7.93 -6.67 -21.67
CA HIS A 205 -8.99 -7.17 -20.80
C HIS A 205 -8.86 -8.68 -20.49
N HIS A 206 -8.44 -9.51 -21.46
CA HIS A 206 -8.19 -10.93 -21.21
C HIS A 206 -7.14 -11.12 -20.11
N ARG A 207 -5.98 -10.46 -20.22
CA ARG A 207 -4.93 -10.57 -19.20
C ARG A 207 -5.40 -10.08 -17.84
N ILE A 208 -6.10 -8.95 -17.79
CA ILE A 208 -6.63 -8.35 -16.56
C ILE A 208 -7.61 -9.32 -15.87
N ILE A 209 -8.62 -9.79 -16.60
CA ILE A 209 -9.69 -10.63 -16.06
C ILE A 209 -9.16 -12.04 -15.74
N ASP A 210 -8.33 -12.64 -16.59
CA ASP A 210 -7.79 -13.99 -16.38
C ASP A 210 -6.89 -14.05 -15.15
N HIS A 211 -6.03 -13.04 -14.94
CA HIS A 211 -5.22 -12.96 -13.74
C HIS A 211 -6.05 -12.62 -12.51
N PHE A 212 -7.09 -11.78 -12.62
CA PHE A 212 -7.97 -11.51 -11.48
C PHE A 212 -8.64 -12.80 -10.99
N ARG A 213 -9.15 -13.60 -11.93
CA ARG A 213 -9.72 -14.93 -11.63
C ARG A 213 -8.66 -15.88 -11.06
N LYS A 214 -7.53 -16.02 -11.74
CA LYS A 214 -6.46 -16.94 -11.33
C LYS A 214 -5.86 -16.59 -9.97
N ASP A 215 -5.63 -15.31 -9.72
CA ASP A 215 -4.78 -14.86 -8.62
C ASP A 215 -5.57 -14.42 -7.38
N ILE A 216 -6.80 -13.94 -7.54
CA ILE A 216 -7.62 -13.40 -6.46
C ILE A 216 -8.92 -14.19 -6.29
N HIS A 217 -9.76 -14.25 -7.32
CA HIS A 217 -11.15 -14.70 -7.19
C HIS A 217 -11.54 -15.68 -8.31
N PRO A 218 -11.23 -16.99 -8.18
CA PRO A 218 -11.37 -17.98 -9.24
C PRO A 218 -12.77 -18.18 -9.80
N THR A 219 -13.81 -17.85 -9.02
CA THR A 219 -15.21 -18.01 -9.41
C THR A 219 -15.86 -16.70 -9.86
N ALA A 220 -15.11 -15.59 -9.87
CA ALA A 220 -15.66 -14.28 -10.22
C ALA A 220 -16.16 -14.24 -11.68
N ASP A 221 -17.42 -13.86 -11.84
CA ASP A 221 -17.97 -13.48 -13.14
C ASP A 221 -17.87 -11.97 -13.33
N VAL A 222 -16.97 -11.54 -14.22
CA VAL A 222 -16.60 -10.13 -14.41
C VAL A 222 -17.38 -9.57 -15.59
N GLU A 223 -18.30 -8.65 -15.31
CA GLU A 223 -19.10 -7.96 -16.33
C GLU A 223 -18.32 -6.82 -16.98
N ALA A 224 -17.58 -6.06 -16.17
CA ALA A 224 -16.82 -4.91 -16.63
C ALA A 224 -15.64 -4.59 -15.72
N TYR A 225 -14.68 -3.82 -16.24
CA TYR A 225 -13.61 -3.23 -15.46
C TYR A 225 -13.35 -1.78 -15.88
N LEU A 226 -12.75 -1.01 -14.96
CA LEU A 226 -12.32 0.37 -15.18
C LEU A 226 -10.95 0.57 -14.51
N THR A 227 -10.00 1.15 -15.23
CA THR A 227 -8.68 1.48 -14.70
C THR A 227 -8.13 2.75 -15.33
N HIS A 228 -7.17 3.38 -14.66
CA HIS A 228 -6.44 4.54 -15.14
C HIS A 228 -4.94 4.27 -15.09
N ASP A 229 -4.21 4.73 -16.10
CA ASP A 229 -2.76 4.51 -16.19
C ASP A 229 -1.97 5.59 -15.45
N TRP A 230 -1.97 5.51 -14.12
CA TRP A 230 -1.25 6.45 -13.26
C TRP A 230 0.26 6.54 -13.56
N ALA A 231 0.87 5.45 -14.01
CA ALA A 231 2.31 5.39 -14.30
C ALA A 231 2.69 6.25 -15.51
N ASN A 232 1.85 6.25 -16.54
CA ASN A 232 2.08 7.01 -17.77
C ASN A 232 1.33 8.36 -17.81
N ASP A 233 0.51 8.66 -16.80
CA ASP A 233 -0.17 9.95 -16.68
C ASP A 233 0.87 11.08 -16.47
N PRO A 234 0.95 12.08 -17.36
CA PRO A 234 1.96 13.15 -17.27
C PRO A 234 1.80 14.05 -16.04
N TYR A 235 0.63 14.04 -15.40
CA TYR A 235 0.32 14.83 -14.21
C TYR A 235 0.53 14.05 -12.90
N ALA A 236 0.61 12.72 -12.95
CA ALA A 236 0.86 11.87 -11.78
C ALA A 236 2.25 11.22 -11.79
N LYS A 237 2.65 10.60 -12.91
CA LYS A 237 3.93 9.88 -13.11
C LYS A 237 4.17 8.75 -12.08
N GLY A 238 3.10 8.11 -11.63
CA GLY A 238 3.11 7.10 -10.58
C GLY A 238 1.82 7.11 -9.77
N ALA A 239 1.64 6.08 -8.94
CA ALA A 239 0.47 5.91 -8.07
C ALA A 239 0.61 6.75 -6.78
N TRP A 240 0.58 6.13 -5.59
CA TRP A 240 0.92 6.80 -4.32
C TRP A 240 2.41 6.64 -3.98
N ALA A 241 2.92 7.46 -3.07
CA ALA A 241 4.31 7.38 -2.64
C ALA A 241 4.56 6.20 -1.70
N CYS A 242 5.58 5.40 -2.00
CA CYS A 242 6.16 4.39 -1.12
C CYS A 242 7.63 4.19 -1.54
N TRP A 243 8.49 3.91 -0.56
CA TRP A 243 9.93 4.01 -0.71
C TRP A 243 10.61 2.64 -0.67
N GLY A 244 11.67 2.49 -1.46
CA GLY A 244 12.55 1.33 -1.40
C GLY A 244 13.73 1.53 -0.44
N PRO A 245 14.49 0.47 -0.16
CA PRO A 245 15.62 0.53 0.77
C PRO A 245 16.58 1.68 0.47
N GLY A 246 16.94 2.43 1.51
CA GLY A 246 17.84 3.56 1.49
C GLY A 246 17.28 4.85 0.90
N CYS A 247 16.01 4.87 0.48
CA CYS A 247 15.38 6.04 -0.13
C CYS A 247 14.76 7.01 0.88
N PHE A 248 14.53 6.59 2.13
CA PHE A 248 13.88 7.45 3.12
C PHE A 248 14.89 8.46 3.70
N VAL A 249 16.14 8.02 3.92
CA VAL A 249 17.23 8.86 4.48
C VAL A 249 18.16 9.46 3.43
N ASP A 250 17.87 9.32 2.14
CA ASP A 250 18.71 9.86 1.06
C ASP A 250 18.65 11.40 0.92
N GLY A 251 17.91 12.07 1.81
CA GLY A 251 17.71 13.51 1.85
C GLY A 251 16.62 14.02 0.90
N THR A 252 16.02 13.16 0.06
CA THR A 252 15.02 13.60 -0.92
C THR A 252 13.74 14.06 -0.25
N ILE A 253 13.29 13.39 0.81
CA ILE A 253 12.04 13.72 1.52
C ILE A 253 12.18 15.09 2.17
N GLU A 254 13.28 15.34 2.88
CA GLU A 254 13.57 16.59 3.58
C GLU A 254 13.73 17.75 2.59
N GLN A 255 14.47 17.54 1.49
CA GLN A 255 14.57 18.51 0.40
C GLN A 255 13.20 18.86 -0.16
N GLY A 256 12.31 17.87 -0.25
CA GLY A 256 10.96 18.07 -0.74
C GLY A 256 10.06 18.87 0.18
N GLN A 257 10.09 18.55 1.46
CA GLN A 257 9.40 19.33 2.49
C GLN A 257 9.91 20.78 2.51
N GLN A 258 11.23 20.99 2.46
CA GLN A 258 11.84 22.32 2.41
C GLN A 258 11.43 23.07 1.14
N ALA A 259 11.40 22.41 -0.02
CA ALA A 259 10.95 23.03 -1.27
C ALA A 259 9.49 23.50 -1.18
N ALA A 260 8.60 22.64 -0.66
CA ALA A 260 7.19 23.00 -0.45
C ALA A 260 7.04 24.18 0.53
N GLN A 261 7.77 24.15 1.65
CA GLN A 261 7.79 25.24 2.63
C GLN A 261 8.25 26.57 2.01
N ARG A 262 9.28 26.55 1.16
CA ARG A 262 9.76 27.75 0.45
C ARG A 262 8.71 28.33 -0.49
N VAL A 263 8.00 27.48 -1.26
CA VAL A 263 6.91 27.93 -2.14
C VAL A 263 5.77 28.53 -1.34
N VAL A 264 5.34 27.87 -0.26
CA VAL A 264 4.27 28.38 0.62
C VAL A 264 4.68 29.72 1.25
N ALA A 265 5.93 29.86 1.69
CA ALA A 265 6.43 31.12 2.24
C ALA A 265 6.41 32.25 1.20
N ALA A 266 6.84 31.99 -0.03
CA ALA A 266 6.81 32.97 -1.12
C ALA A 266 5.37 33.39 -1.49
N LEU A 267 4.44 32.43 -1.58
CA LEU A 267 3.04 32.73 -1.85
C LEU A 267 2.40 33.56 -0.74
N LYS A 268 2.75 33.30 0.52
CA LYS A 268 2.27 34.10 1.65
C LYS A 268 2.80 35.52 1.61
N SER A 269 4.09 35.72 1.30
CA SER A 269 4.64 37.08 1.17
C SER A 269 3.97 37.86 0.05
N ASP A 270 3.67 37.23 -1.08
CA ASP A 270 2.99 37.89 -2.20
C ASP A 270 1.55 38.28 -1.84
N VAL A 271 0.83 37.43 -1.10
CA VAL A 271 -0.52 37.74 -0.60
C VAL A 271 -0.48 38.89 0.41
N ASP A 272 0.53 38.95 1.29
CA ASP A 272 0.66 40.03 2.27
C ASP A 272 1.05 41.36 1.61
N ILE A 273 1.78 41.34 0.48
CA ILE A 273 2.05 42.54 -0.35
C ILE A 273 0.78 43.02 -1.06
N LEU A 274 -0.15 42.13 -1.38
CA LEU A 274 -1.39 42.43 -2.10
C LEU A 274 -2.58 42.76 -1.18
N ARG A 275 -2.42 42.67 0.14
CA ARG A 275 -3.42 43.13 1.11
C ARG A 275 -3.23 44.64 1.37
N PRO A 276 -4.22 45.49 1.04
CA PRO A 276 -4.14 46.93 1.25
C PRO A 276 -4.12 47.34 2.74
#